data_AF-A0A378T3S3-F1
#
_entry.id   AF-A0A378T3S3-F1
#
_cell.length_a   1.000
_cell.length_b   1.000
_cell.length_c   1.000
_cell.angle_alpha   90.00
_cell.angle_beta   90.00
_cell.angle_gamma   90.00
#
_symmetry.space_group_name_H-M   'P 1'
#
loop_
_entity.id
_entity.type
_entity.pdbx_description
1 polymer ?
#
loop_
_entity_poly.entity_id
_entity_poly.type
_entity_poly.pdbx_seq_one_letter_code
_entity_poly.pdbx_strand_id
1 'polypeptide(L)'
;MPTEIRNAAPTFPFGRRAREEGSPAFGPLLADYCQSVAERAVPEWQGATNALQALPEIGAHPPIGYSGASLSGTVGIRLAAVEPLITAAVFGWVSAHDSLLEAAELVTIPIEYLLPLGDKEIPREFGLELFEAFASVDKVIHAFPGGHREVPTDGRIDTRLFPRHLGPAGSTATE
;
A
#
# COMPACT_ATOMS: atom_id res chain seq x y z
N MET A 1 38.56 10.05 7.08
CA MET A 1 37.54 10.17 8.15
C MET A 1 36.27 9.52 7.62
N PRO A 2 35.72 8.48 8.25
CA PRO A 2 34.45 7.93 7.81
C PRO A 2 33.32 8.80 8.35
N THR A 3 32.49 9.30 7.44
CA THR A 3 31.26 10.04 7.71
C THR A 3 30.25 9.06 8.32
N GLU A 4 29.95 9.22 9.61
CA GLU A 4 28.84 8.52 10.24
C GLU A 4 27.52 9.02 9.65
N ILE A 5 26.88 8.21 8.80
CA ILE A 5 25.47 8.36 8.48
C ILE A 5 24.70 7.95 9.74
N ARG A 6 24.27 8.93 10.54
CA ARG A 6 23.37 8.72 11.67
C ARG A 6 22.00 8.28 11.15
N ASN A 7 21.84 6.97 10.92
CA ASN A 7 20.53 6.32 10.83
C ASN A 7 19.91 6.25 12.23
N ALA A 8 19.40 7.38 12.72
CA ALA A 8 18.47 7.39 13.85
C ALA A 8 17.06 7.17 13.30
N ALA A 9 16.77 5.95 12.83
CA ALA A 9 15.37 5.57 12.65
C ALA A 9 14.70 5.64 14.04
N PRO A 10 13.60 6.38 14.21
CA PRO A 10 12.92 6.44 15.48
C PRO A 10 12.54 5.02 15.88
N THR A 11 13.10 4.57 16.99
CA THR A 11 12.77 3.27 17.56
C THR A 11 11.29 3.34 17.95
N PHE A 12 10.49 2.35 17.57
CA PHE A 12 9.06 2.25 17.91
C PHE A 12 8.68 2.05 19.41
N PRO A 13 9.58 1.95 20.43
CA PRO A 13 9.17 1.85 21.84
C PRO A 13 8.28 3.00 22.32
N PHE A 14 8.49 4.22 21.82
CA PHE A 14 7.66 5.37 22.19
C PHE A 14 6.24 5.28 21.62
N GLY A 15 6.09 4.71 20.42
CA GLY A 15 4.79 4.50 19.78
C GLY A 15 3.93 3.49 20.53
N ARG A 16 4.53 2.39 21.03
CA ARG A 16 3.81 1.39 21.83
C ARG A 16 3.20 2.01 23.09
N ARG A 17 4.00 2.76 23.84
CA ARG A 17 3.55 3.42 25.07
C ARG A 17 2.47 4.47 24.79
N ALA A 18 2.68 5.31 23.78
CA ALA A 18 1.70 6.30 23.37
C ALA A 18 0.35 5.66 22.98
N ARG A 19 0.38 4.50 22.31
CA ARG A 19 -0.81 3.71 21.98
C ARG A 19 -1.53 3.19 23.23
N GLU A 20 -0.79 2.57 24.15
CA GLU A 20 -1.33 1.98 25.38
C GLU A 20 -1.97 3.03 26.30
N GLU A 21 -1.39 4.24 26.34
CA GLU A 21 -1.86 5.37 27.15
C GLU A 21 -2.97 6.18 26.44
N GLY A 22 -3.34 5.86 25.20
CA GLY A 22 -4.30 6.64 24.42
C GLY A 22 -3.82 8.08 24.13
N SER A 23 -2.51 8.27 24.06
CA SER A 23 -1.89 9.59 23.91
C SER A 23 -2.18 10.18 22.52
N PRO A 24 -2.52 11.49 22.42
CA PRO A 24 -2.70 12.16 21.13
C PRO A 24 -1.42 12.18 20.28
N ALA A 25 -0.25 11.93 20.88
CA ALA A 25 1.02 11.81 20.17
C ALA A 25 1.13 10.53 19.32
N PHE A 26 0.27 9.53 19.53
CA PHE A 26 0.37 8.26 18.82
C PHE A 26 0.21 8.41 17.30
N GLY A 27 -0.76 9.21 16.84
CA GLY A 27 -1.01 9.45 15.42
C GLY A 27 0.23 10.02 14.68
N PRO A 28 0.77 11.17 15.13
CA PRO A 28 2.00 11.74 14.56
C PRO A 28 3.19 10.77 14.59
N LEU A 29 3.41 10.06 15.71
CA LEU A 29 4.52 9.10 15.82
C LEU A 29 4.38 7.93 14.83
N LEU A 30 3.14 7.46 14.62
CA LEU A 30 2.86 6.42 13.64
C LEU A 30 3.11 6.92 12.21
N ALA A 31 2.66 8.14 11.89
CA ALA A 31 2.88 8.77 10.59
C ALA A 31 4.38 8.92 10.28
N ASP A 32 5.16 9.47 11.23
CA ASP A 32 6.62 9.62 11.09
C ASP A 32 7.31 8.27 10.88
N TYR A 33 6.90 7.25 11.64
CA TYR A 33 7.44 5.91 11.49
C TYR A 33 7.11 5.31 10.11
N CYS A 34 5.84 5.39 9.69
CA CYS A 34 5.37 4.91 8.39
C CYS A 34 6.11 5.61 7.24
N GLN A 35 6.28 6.94 7.32
CA GLN A 35 7.04 7.71 6.35
C GLN A 35 8.51 7.25 6.32
N SER A 36 9.15 7.16 7.48
CA SER A 36 10.57 6.75 7.57
C SER A 36 10.80 5.34 6.98
N VAL A 37 9.86 4.41 7.18
CA VAL A 37 9.92 3.08 6.57
C VAL A 37 9.77 3.17 5.05
N ALA A 38 8.81 3.94 4.54
CA ALA A 38 8.59 4.06 3.11
C ALA A 38 9.73 4.75 2.37
N GLU A 39 10.34 5.78 2.96
CA GLU A 39 11.51 6.48 2.38
C GLU A 39 12.68 5.53 2.12
N ARG A 40 12.86 4.50 2.96
CA ARG A 40 13.88 3.48 2.75
C ARG A 40 13.41 2.38 1.79
N ALA A 41 12.18 1.91 1.98
CA ALA A 41 11.67 0.75 1.26
C ALA A 41 11.39 1.05 -0.22
N VAL A 42 10.93 2.25 -0.57
CA VAL A 42 10.59 2.57 -1.97
C VAL A 42 11.81 2.42 -2.90
N PRO A 43 12.98 3.03 -2.63
CA PRO A 43 14.17 2.80 -3.46
C PRO A 43 14.62 1.34 -3.51
N GLU A 44 14.48 0.59 -2.40
CA GLU A 44 14.80 -0.84 -2.36
C GLU A 44 13.87 -1.65 -3.29
N TRP A 45 12.57 -1.34 -3.30
CA TRP A 45 11.59 -1.95 -4.19
C TRP A 45 11.88 -1.63 -5.66
N GLN A 46 12.23 -0.38 -5.99
CA GLN A 46 12.61 0.01 -7.35
C GLN A 46 13.89 -0.71 -7.80
N GLY A 47 14.87 -0.87 -6.91
CA GLY A 47 16.06 -1.66 -7.17
C GLY A 47 15.73 -3.13 -7.43
N ALA A 48 14.82 -3.71 -6.65
CA ALA A 48 14.37 -5.08 -6.81
C ALA A 48 13.60 -5.29 -8.12
N THR A 49 12.67 -4.40 -8.48
CA THR A 49 11.92 -4.50 -9.75
C THR A 49 12.85 -4.35 -10.95
N ASN A 50 13.81 -3.43 -10.91
CA ASN A 50 14.83 -3.30 -11.94
C ASN A 50 15.69 -4.57 -12.09
N ALA A 51 16.10 -5.17 -10.98
CA ALA A 51 16.85 -6.42 -10.99
C ALA A 51 16.03 -7.59 -11.55
N LEU A 52 14.73 -7.67 -11.21
CA LEU A 52 13.82 -8.68 -11.76
C LEU A 52 13.65 -8.53 -13.27
N GLN A 53 13.57 -7.30 -13.80
CA GLN A 53 13.45 -7.04 -15.24
C GLN A 53 14.71 -7.40 -16.03
N ALA A 54 15.86 -7.45 -15.38
CA ALA A 54 17.09 -7.92 -16.01
C ALA A 54 17.13 -9.45 -16.21
N LEU A 55 16.20 -10.19 -15.58
CA LEU A 55 16.12 -11.65 -15.73
C LEU A 55 15.41 -12.02 -17.05
N PRO A 56 16.04 -12.84 -17.92
CA PRO A 56 15.45 -13.24 -19.20
C PRO A 56 14.09 -13.92 -19.09
N GLU A 57 13.81 -14.62 -18.00
CA GLU A 57 12.57 -15.36 -17.76
C GLU A 57 11.38 -14.45 -17.43
N ILE A 58 11.65 -13.23 -16.96
CA ILE A 58 10.65 -12.21 -16.65
C ILE A 58 10.39 -11.33 -17.87
N GLY A 59 11.47 -11.03 -18.63
CA GLY A 59 11.41 -10.19 -19.82
C GLY A 59 11.39 -8.69 -19.50
N ALA A 60 11.46 -7.87 -20.56
CA ALA A 60 11.50 -6.42 -20.43
C ALA A 60 10.11 -5.85 -20.10
N HIS A 61 10.02 -5.12 -18.99
CA HIS A 61 8.86 -4.30 -18.60
C HIS A 61 7.49 -5.01 -18.52
N PRO A 62 7.35 -6.18 -17.87
CA PRO A 62 6.02 -6.71 -17.61
C PRO A 62 5.26 -5.77 -16.65
N PRO A 63 3.93 -5.63 -16.80
CA PRO A 63 3.11 -4.96 -15.80
C PRO A 63 3.22 -5.69 -14.46
N ILE A 64 3.53 -4.96 -13.38
CA ILE A 64 3.68 -5.50 -12.03
C ILE A 64 2.46 -5.12 -11.19
N GLY A 65 1.91 -6.09 -10.46
CA GLY A 65 0.89 -5.86 -9.44
C GLY A 65 1.51 -5.70 -8.05
N TYR A 66 0.94 -4.80 -7.24
CA TYR A 66 1.31 -4.65 -5.84
C TYR A 66 0.17 -5.11 -4.92
N SER A 67 0.46 -5.88 -3.87
CA SER A 67 -0.51 -6.18 -2.81
C SER A 67 0.11 -5.95 -1.45
N GLY A 68 -0.53 -5.13 -0.61
CA GLY A 68 -0.02 -4.85 0.74
C GLY A 68 -1.04 -4.19 1.64
N ALA A 69 -0.97 -4.49 2.93
CA ALA A 69 -1.85 -3.96 3.96
C ALA A 69 -1.08 -3.37 5.15
N SER A 70 -1.75 -2.56 5.98
CA SER A 70 -1.13 -1.89 7.13
C SER A 70 0.15 -1.15 6.70
N LEU A 71 1.29 -1.38 7.37
CA LEU A 71 2.57 -0.75 7.03
C LEU A 71 3.03 -1.02 5.59
N SER A 72 2.79 -2.23 5.06
CA SER A 72 3.12 -2.51 3.66
C SER A 72 2.24 -1.70 2.70
N GLY A 73 0.97 -1.49 3.03
CA GLY A 73 0.09 -0.62 2.27
C GLY A 73 0.62 0.82 2.16
N THR A 74 1.15 1.40 3.26
CA THR A 74 1.82 2.71 3.22
C THR A 74 2.98 2.74 2.21
N VAL A 75 3.83 1.71 2.23
CA VAL A 75 4.94 1.60 1.27
C VAL A 75 4.41 1.46 -0.16
N GLY A 76 3.41 0.60 -0.35
CA GLY A 76 2.80 0.33 -1.65
C GLY A 76 2.13 1.52 -2.29
N ILE A 77 1.40 2.33 -1.52
CA ILE A 77 0.76 3.56 -2.03
C ILE A 77 1.82 4.53 -2.54
N ARG A 78 2.88 4.75 -1.76
CA ARG A 78 3.98 5.64 -2.15
C ARG A 78 4.79 5.08 -3.33
N LEU A 79 4.99 3.78 -3.38
CA LEU A 79 5.63 3.10 -4.51
C LEU A 79 4.78 3.29 -5.77
N ALA A 80 3.48 3.01 -5.72
CA ALA A 80 2.57 3.16 -6.86
C ALA A 80 2.46 4.61 -7.37
N ALA A 81 2.69 5.60 -6.51
CA ALA A 81 2.72 7.01 -6.90
C ALA A 81 3.95 7.40 -7.72
N VAL A 82 5.05 6.64 -7.66
CA VAL A 82 6.34 7.02 -8.29
C VAL A 82 6.93 5.95 -9.21
N GLU A 83 6.48 4.70 -9.12
CA GLU A 83 7.04 3.58 -9.86
C GLU A 83 6.08 3.16 -11.01
N PRO A 84 6.38 3.52 -12.27
CA PRO A 84 5.49 3.26 -13.41
C PRO A 84 5.29 1.77 -13.72
N LEU A 85 6.15 0.88 -13.20
CA LEU A 85 6.00 -0.56 -13.39
C LEU A 85 4.85 -1.15 -12.57
N ILE A 86 4.44 -0.48 -11.48
CA ILE A 86 3.26 -0.86 -10.72
C ILE A 86 2.03 -0.38 -11.50
N THR A 87 1.22 -1.33 -11.97
CA THR A 87 0.11 -1.07 -12.91
C THR A 87 -1.25 -1.48 -12.38
N ALA A 88 -1.31 -2.19 -11.26
CA ALA A 88 -2.53 -2.48 -10.50
C ALA A 88 -2.16 -2.74 -9.02
N ALA A 89 -3.06 -2.40 -8.09
CA ALA A 89 -2.77 -2.58 -6.67
C ALA A 89 -3.94 -3.06 -5.82
N VAL A 90 -3.65 -3.91 -4.84
CA VAL A 90 -4.55 -4.23 -3.73
C VAL A 90 -3.99 -3.63 -2.45
N PHE A 91 -4.74 -2.75 -1.81
CA PHE A 91 -4.38 -2.16 -0.50
C PHE A 91 -5.34 -2.65 0.59
N GLY A 92 -4.92 -2.67 1.85
CA GLY A 92 -5.79 -3.09 2.95
C GLY A 92 -5.47 -2.45 4.30
N TRP A 93 -6.52 -2.08 5.05
CA TRP A 93 -6.46 -1.50 6.41
C TRP A 93 -5.17 -0.69 6.69
N VAL A 94 -5.06 0.46 6.04
CA VAL A 94 -3.90 1.36 6.17
C VAL A 94 -4.33 2.58 7.00
N SER A 95 -3.47 3.02 7.93
CA SER A 95 -3.71 4.24 8.70
C SER A 95 -3.47 5.48 7.83
N ALA A 96 -4.51 6.26 7.57
CA ALA A 96 -4.40 7.51 6.83
C ALA A 96 -3.71 8.59 7.69
N HIS A 97 -2.98 9.46 7.01
CA HIS A 97 -2.32 10.65 7.55
C HIS A 97 -1.99 11.55 6.35
N ASP A 98 -1.89 12.85 6.57
CA ASP A 98 -1.81 13.87 5.51
C ASP A 98 -0.82 13.52 4.39
N SER A 99 0.42 13.16 4.75
CA SER A 99 1.45 12.86 3.75
C SER A 99 1.23 11.55 2.97
N LEU A 100 0.38 10.65 3.47
CA LEU A 100 -0.04 9.45 2.74
C LEU A 100 -1.26 9.73 1.86
N LEU A 101 -2.16 10.62 2.29
CA LEU A 101 -3.28 11.10 1.48
C LEU A 101 -2.75 11.84 0.23
N GLU A 102 -1.76 12.73 0.40
CA GLU A 102 -1.06 13.39 -0.71
C GLU A 102 -0.45 12.39 -1.69
N ALA A 103 0.12 11.28 -1.20
CA ALA A 103 0.65 10.24 -2.06
C ALA A 103 -0.48 9.46 -2.78
N ALA A 104 -1.59 9.20 -2.11
CA ALA A 104 -2.76 8.53 -2.69
C ALA A 104 -3.37 9.33 -3.84
N GLU A 105 -3.40 10.67 -3.75
CA GLU A 105 -3.86 11.57 -4.81
C GLU A 105 -3.07 11.43 -6.12
N LEU A 106 -1.86 10.88 -6.09
CA LEU A 106 -1.04 10.64 -7.28
C LEU A 106 -1.27 9.25 -7.89
N VAL A 107 -1.96 8.34 -7.20
CA VAL A 107 -2.16 6.97 -7.66
C VAL A 107 -3.38 6.88 -8.56
N THR A 108 -3.12 6.60 -9.85
CA THR A 108 -4.14 6.56 -10.91
C THR A 108 -4.43 5.15 -11.46
N ILE A 109 -3.64 4.15 -11.04
CA ILE A 109 -3.77 2.75 -11.46
C ILE A 109 -5.04 2.10 -10.90
N PRO A 110 -5.54 0.99 -11.48
CA PRO A 110 -6.61 0.19 -10.89
C PRO A 110 -6.33 -0.26 -9.46
N ILE A 111 -7.32 -0.11 -8.57
CA ILE A 111 -7.19 -0.40 -7.14
C ILE A 111 -8.35 -1.26 -6.63
N GLU A 112 -8.04 -2.29 -5.84
CA GLU A 112 -8.97 -2.87 -4.87
C GLU A 112 -8.52 -2.54 -3.44
N TYR A 113 -9.44 -2.08 -2.60
CA TYR A 113 -9.16 -1.76 -1.20
C TYR A 113 -9.92 -2.70 -0.26
N LEU A 114 -9.20 -3.39 0.62
CA LEU A 114 -9.75 -4.30 1.63
C LEU A 114 -10.03 -3.55 2.93
N LEU A 115 -11.29 -3.53 3.36
CA LEU A 115 -11.75 -2.80 4.53
C LEU A 115 -12.43 -3.73 5.57
N PRO A 116 -11.70 -4.21 6.59
CA PRO A 116 -12.30 -4.91 7.71
C PRO A 116 -13.09 -3.92 8.59
N LEU A 117 -14.42 -4.10 8.68
CA LEU A 117 -15.32 -3.17 9.37
C LEU A 117 -15.23 -3.22 10.90
N GLY A 118 -14.67 -4.31 11.44
CA GLY A 118 -14.53 -4.58 12.88
C GLY A 118 -13.08 -4.49 13.36
N ASP A 119 -12.19 -3.90 12.58
CA ASP A 119 -10.80 -3.68 12.99
C ASP A 119 -10.73 -2.75 14.21
N LYS A 120 -10.07 -3.23 15.27
CA LYS A 120 -9.87 -2.48 16.53
C LYS A 120 -8.53 -1.77 16.58
N GLU A 121 -7.62 -2.08 15.64
CA GLU A 121 -6.30 -1.50 15.54
C GLU A 121 -6.28 -0.32 14.57
N ILE A 122 -6.95 -0.46 13.43
CA ILE A 122 -7.05 0.57 12.40
C ILE A 122 -8.52 0.84 12.14
N PRO A 123 -9.07 1.96 12.66
CA PRO A 123 -10.44 2.37 12.39
C PRO A 123 -10.72 2.43 10.89
N ARG A 124 -11.88 1.93 10.48
CA ARG A 124 -12.31 1.87 9.07
C ARG A 124 -12.35 3.25 8.40
N GLU A 125 -12.51 4.31 9.19
CA GLU A 125 -12.56 5.70 8.73
C GLU A 125 -11.27 6.06 7.97
N PHE A 126 -10.10 5.59 8.43
CA PHE A 126 -8.84 5.76 7.70
C PHE A 126 -8.84 5.10 6.32
N GLY A 127 -9.46 3.91 6.21
CA GLY A 127 -9.56 3.22 4.92
C GLY A 127 -10.50 3.94 3.95
N LEU A 128 -11.59 4.54 4.47
CA LEU A 128 -12.50 5.37 3.67
C LEU A 128 -11.81 6.65 3.18
N GLU A 129 -11.09 7.35 4.05
CA GLU A 129 -10.32 8.55 3.69
C GLU A 129 -9.29 8.28 2.58
N LEU A 130 -8.52 7.19 2.71
CA LEU A 130 -7.58 6.78 1.66
C LEU A 130 -8.29 6.40 0.36
N PHE A 131 -9.39 5.64 0.46
CA PHE A 131 -10.15 5.24 -0.71
C PHE A 131 -10.68 6.44 -1.49
N GLU A 132 -11.15 7.47 -0.79
CA GLU A 132 -11.59 8.73 -1.39
C GLU A 132 -10.44 9.48 -2.06
N ALA A 133 -9.29 9.59 -1.39
CA ALA A 133 -8.12 10.33 -1.87
C ALA A 133 -7.49 9.77 -3.16
N PHE A 134 -7.58 8.46 -3.43
CA PHE A 134 -7.01 7.91 -4.67
C PHE A 134 -7.57 8.57 -5.93
N ALA A 135 -6.68 9.03 -6.84
CA ALA A 135 -7.08 9.58 -8.13
C ALA A 135 -7.49 8.52 -9.18
N SER A 136 -7.43 7.24 -8.82
CA SER A 136 -7.89 6.15 -9.67
C SER A 136 -9.39 6.24 -9.96
N VAL A 137 -9.73 6.11 -11.25
CA VAL A 137 -11.13 6.00 -11.72
C VAL A 137 -11.62 4.56 -11.73
N ASP A 138 -10.71 3.59 -11.63
CA ASP A 138 -10.98 2.15 -11.57
C ASP A 138 -10.62 1.64 -10.17
N LYS A 139 -11.43 2.04 -9.18
CA LYS A 139 -11.23 1.68 -7.77
C LYS A 139 -12.47 1.04 -7.16
N VAL A 140 -12.27 -0.05 -6.43
CA VAL A 140 -13.33 -0.78 -5.72
C VAL A 140 -12.93 -0.98 -4.26
N ILE A 141 -13.89 -0.82 -3.34
CA ILE A 141 -13.70 -1.13 -1.92
C ILE A 141 -14.47 -2.39 -1.53
N HIS A 142 -13.77 -3.35 -0.93
CA HIS A 142 -14.35 -4.57 -0.36
C HIS A 142 -14.43 -4.41 1.15
N ALA A 143 -15.61 -4.03 1.63
CA ALA A 143 -15.91 -3.95 3.04
C ALA A 143 -16.49 -5.27 3.56
N PHE A 144 -15.97 -5.78 4.67
CA PHE A 144 -16.41 -7.06 5.24
C PHE A 144 -16.39 -7.05 6.78
N PRO A 145 -17.26 -7.84 7.43
CA PRO A 145 -17.15 -8.08 8.87
C PRO A 145 -15.83 -8.80 9.18
N GLY A 146 -15.08 -8.31 10.17
CA GLY A 146 -13.81 -8.93 10.58
C GLY A 146 -12.85 -7.91 11.19
N GLY A 147 -11.84 -8.43 11.89
CA GLY A 147 -10.75 -7.67 12.47
C GLY A 147 -9.52 -7.53 11.57
N HIS A 148 -8.45 -6.99 12.16
CA HIS A 148 -7.19 -6.56 11.53
C HIS A 148 -6.49 -7.55 10.59
N ARG A 149 -6.83 -8.85 10.64
CA ARG A 149 -6.23 -9.90 9.80
C ARG A 149 -7.25 -10.94 9.33
N GLU A 150 -8.54 -10.62 9.43
CA GLU A 150 -9.64 -11.55 9.18
C GLU A 150 -10.22 -11.34 7.78
N VAL A 151 -9.37 -11.42 6.75
CA VAL A 151 -9.83 -11.32 5.35
C VAL A 151 -10.55 -12.61 4.96
N PRO A 152 -11.80 -12.55 4.46
CA PRO A 152 -12.51 -13.71 3.95
C PRO A 152 -11.74 -14.45 2.84
N THR A 153 -11.62 -15.77 2.98
CA THR A 153 -10.96 -16.65 2.01
C THR A 153 -11.92 -17.60 1.28
N ASP A 154 -13.22 -17.48 1.56
CA ASP A 154 -14.27 -18.33 0.99
C ASP A 154 -14.73 -17.89 -0.41
N GLY A 155 -13.98 -17.00 -1.06
CA GLY A 155 -14.24 -16.54 -2.42
C GLY A 155 -15.32 -15.47 -2.54
N ARG A 156 -15.86 -14.95 -1.43
CA ARG A 156 -16.86 -13.87 -1.48
C ARG A 156 -16.28 -12.51 -1.87
N ILE A 157 -14.97 -12.32 -1.73
CA ILE A 157 -14.23 -11.13 -2.16
C ILE A 157 -13.65 -11.43 -3.55
N ASP A 158 -13.81 -10.50 -4.48
CA ASP A 158 -13.21 -10.64 -5.81
C ASP A 158 -11.69 -10.61 -5.68
N THR A 159 -11.02 -11.60 -6.27
CA THR A 159 -9.55 -11.71 -6.29
C THR A 159 -8.98 -11.58 -7.70
N ARG A 160 -9.81 -11.08 -8.64
CA ARG A 160 -9.49 -11.08 -10.07
C ARG A 160 -8.90 -9.77 -10.58
N LEU A 161 -8.61 -8.78 -9.74
CA LEU A 161 -7.92 -7.54 -10.16
C LEU A 161 -6.66 -7.85 -10.98
N PHE A 162 -5.72 -8.61 -10.42
CA PHE A 162 -4.47 -8.89 -11.13
C PHE A 162 -4.67 -9.68 -12.43
N PRO A 163 -5.48 -10.76 -12.48
CA PRO A 163 -5.84 -11.38 -13.75
C PRO A 163 -6.44 -10.42 -14.79
N ARG A 164 -7.29 -9.47 -14.36
CA ARG A 164 -7.93 -8.48 -15.24
C ARG A 164 -6.94 -7.47 -15.82
N HIS A 165 -5.95 -7.04 -15.04
CA HIS A 165 -5.07 -5.91 -15.41
C HIS A 165 -3.63 -6.31 -15.79
N LEU A 166 -3.15 -7.49 -15.36
CA LEU A 166 -1.80 -7.99 -15.65
C LEU A 166 -1.79 -9.15 -16.67
N GLY A 167 -2.97 -9.66 -17.05
CA GLY A 167 -3.09 -10.67 -18.09
C GLY A 167 -2.56 -10.16 -19.44
N PRO A 168 -2.27 -11.05 -20.41
CA PRO A 168 -1.87 -10.63 -21.75
C PRO A 168 -2.87 -9.58 -22.25
N ALA A 169 -2.37 -8.42 -22.68
CA ALA A 169 -3.21 -7.37 -23.24
C ALA A 169 -4.14 -8.03 -24.26
N GLY A 170 -5.43 -8.09 -23.93
CA GLY A 170 -6.39 -8.75 -24.76
C GLY A 170 -6.29 -8.14 -26.14
N SER A 171 -5.97 -8.97 -27.14
CA SER A 171 -6.45 -8.77 -28.49
C SER A 171 -7.88 -8.26 -28.35
N THR A 172 -8.10 -7.04 -28.81
CA THR A 172 -9.43 -6.47 -28.96
C THR A 172 -10.23 -7.44 -29.81
N ALA A 173 -10.96 -8.34 -29.15
CA ALA A 173 -12.04 -9.08 -29.76
C ALA A 173 -13.04 -8.00 -30.17
N THR A 174 -13.06 -7.75 -31.47
CA THR A 174 -14.09 -6.95 -32.11
C THR A 174 -15.38 -7.74 -31.95
N GLU A 175 -16.38 -7.13 -31.31
CA GLU A 175 -17.78 -7.51 -31.47
C GLU A 175 -18.61 -6.23 -31.65
#